data_AF-A0A504C7Z1-F1
#
_entry.id   AF-A0A504C7Z1-F1
#
_cell.length_a   1.000
_cell.length_b   1.000
_cell.length_c   1.000
_cell.angle_alpha   90.00
_cell.angle_beta   90.00
_cell.angle_gamma   90.00
#
_symmetry.space_group_name_H-M   'P 1'
#
loop_
_entity.id
_entity.type
_entity.pdbx_description
1 polymer ?
#
loop_
_entity_poly.entity_id
_entity_poly.type
_entity_poly.pdbx_seq_one_letter_code
_entity_poly.pdbx_strand_id
1 'polypeptide(L)'
;MTFRAEERKTIARAGFGVVLLGLLSGTAVAGDTLKLRELSPNGADACFGRVYDAAHLKAHPKQKVARIFFYYGHDPVSRPNEEPTANADTSYNGFLSTTVRGAKAPEWAGGWCNHESEDGTSGPIRCGMDCDRTLASLKVDDKGRLLLSDLSSDIYLDPDSEEQLGKAEYNRQALGSEDDNFRLDPMPAATCKAEFARIDPIDPALGDPLRVRLKPDQPFCYGRDYDTAHMSSHPNQLTQSIRVFRGPVELASFASSGDAANWPDGADIAISVTTRKNETKVTQTYSCQGEADQWRCAASSKMSDFACDIAQKEIYLKRGANGMMMLANPNSSLAIVDLCSKAADGRTKSDDKVYRLEPMPQSACAP
;
A
#
# COMPACT_ATOMS: atom_id res chain seq x y z
N MET A 1 -77.07 -8.74 -39.64
CA MET A 1 -77.25 -7.84 -40.80
C MET A 1 -75.92 -7.74 -41.54
N THR A 2 -75.95 -8.07 -42.84
CA THR A 2 -75.01 -7.71 -43.93
C THR A 2 -73.51 -8.03 -43.76
N PHE A 3 -73.04 -9.15 -44.34
CA PHE A 3 -72.45 -9.34 -45.70
C PHE A 3 -70.99 -8.79 -45.79
N ARG A 4 -69.96 -9.65 -45.99
CA ARG A 4 -69.31 -10.01 -47.28
C ARG A 4 -68.68 -8.75 -47.95
N ALA A 5 -67.46 -8.72 -48.49
CA ALA A 5 -66.71 -9.71 -49.25
C ALA A 5 -65.31 -9.13 -49.61
N GLU A 6 -64.43 -10.00 -50.15
CA GLU A 6 -63.43 -9.69 -51.19
C GLU A 6 -62.22 -8.79 -50.82
N GLU A 7 -61.01 -8.92 -51.37
CA GLU A 7 -60.46 -9.79 -52.41
C GLU A 7 -58.92 -9.80 -52.25
N ARG A 8 -58.28 -10.85 -52.78
CA ARG A 8 -56.83 -10.98 -52.96
C ARG A 8 -56.27 -9.90 -53.90
N LYS A 9 -55.07 -9.39 -53.61
CA LYS A 9 -53.99 -9.33 -54.62
C LYS A 9 -52.59 -9.29 -54.00
N THR A 10 -51.75 -10.06 -54.64
CA THR A 10 -50.38 -10.52 -54.36
C THR A 10 -49.33 -9.41 -54.48
N ILE A 11 -48.07 -9.76 -54.12
CA ILE A 11 -46.76 -9.11 -54.42
C ILE A 11 -46.21 -8.39 -53.17
N ALA A 12 -45.00 -8.59 -52.65
CA ALA A 12 -43.83 -9.39 -53.00
C ALA A 12 -43.03 -9.72 -51.74
N ARG A 13 -42.22 -10.77 -51.82
CA ARG A 13 -41.11 -11.06 -50.91
C ARG A 13 -40.15 -9.86 -50.87
N ALA A 14 -39.82 -9.41 -49.66
CA ALA A 14 -38.54 -8.79 -49.35
C ALA A 14 -38.14 -9.29 -47.95
N GLY A 15 -37.08 -10.09 -47.90
CA GLY A 15 -36.53 -10.60 -46.65
C GLY A 15 -35.98 -9.46 -45.81
N PHE A 16 -36.46 -9.35 -44.57
CA PHE A 16 -35.78 -8.57 -43.55
C PHE A 16 -34.83 -9.50 -42.81
N GLY A 17 -33.58 -9.52 -43.28
CA GLY A 17 -32.46 -9.98 -42.48
C GLY A 17 -32.31 -9.06 -41.27
N VAL A 18 -32.42 -9.64 -40.08
CA VAL A 18 -32.07 -8.97 -38.83
C VAL A 18 -30.56 -8.73 -38.86
N VAL A 19 -30.15 -7.51 -39.18
CA VAL A 19 -28.78 -7.06 -38.95
C VAL A 19 -28.66 -6.90 -37.43
N LEU A 20 -28.10 -7.92 -36.78
CA LEU A 20 -27.51 -7.76 -35.46
C LEU A 20 -26.39 -6.72 -35.58
N LEU A 21 -26.67 -5.48 -35.17
CA LEU A 21 -25.64 -4.55 -34.78
C LEU A 21 -25.00 -5.12 -33.50
N GLY A 22 -23.95 -5.90 -33.69
CA GLY A 22 -22.98 -6.19 -32.66
C GLY A 22 -22.32 -4.88 -32.25
N LEU A 23 -22.88 -4.23 -31.24
CA LEU A 23 -22.16 -3.27 -30.42
C LEU A 23 -21.01 -4.05 -29.78
N LEU A 24 -19.85 -4.00 -30.43
CA LEU A 24 -18.57 -4.18 -29.77
C LEU A 24 -18.47 -3.05 -28.74
N SER A 25 -19.03 -3.29 -27.56
CA SER A 25 -18.64 -2.60 -26.35
C SER A 25 -17.20 -2.98 -26.11
N GLY A 26 -16.28 -2.28 -26.79
CA GLY A 26 -14.90 -2.24 -26.35
C GLY A 26 -14.95 -1.77 -24.91
N THR A 27 -14.58 -2.65 -23.99
CA THR A 27 -14.17 -2.24 -22.66
C THR A 27 -13.03 -1.27 -22.89
N ALA A 28 -13.32 0.03 -22.86
CA ALA A 28 -12.32 1.04 -22.67
C ALA A 28 -11.75 0.78 -21.27
N VAL A 29 -10.78 -0.11 -21.21
CA VAL A 29 -9.83 -0.11 -20.11
C VAL A 29 -9.12 1.21 -20.30
N ALA A 30 -9.57 2.24 -19.60
CA ALA A 30 -8.78 3.43 -19.38
C ALA A 30 -7.59 2.99 -18.52
N GLY A 31 -6.64 2.29 -19.13
CA GLY A 31 -5.34 2.08 -18.53
C GLY A 31 -4.67 3.44 -18.53
N ASP A 32 -4.29 3.91 -17.34
CA ASP A 32 -3.49 5.11 -17.14
C ASP A 32 -2.11 4.90 -17.78
N THR A 33 -2.05 4.93 -19.11
CA THR A 33 -0.79 4.85 -19.82
C THR A 33 -0.02 6.12 -19.52
N LEU A 34 1.18 5.96 -18.97
CA LEU A 34 2.13 7.03 -18.75
C LEU A 34 2.23 7.93 -20.00
N LYS A 35 2.03 9.24 -19.78
CA LYS A 35 1.77 10.20 -20.86
C LYS A 35 3.04 10.87 -21.41
N LEU A 36 4.13 10.86 -20.65
CA LEU A 36 5.43 11.44 -21.06
C LEU A 36 6.21 10.44 -21.92
N ARG A 37 6.00 10.51 -23.24
CA ARG A 37 6.59 9.57 -24.22
C ARG A 37 8.10 9.72 -24.36
N GLU A 38 8.66 10.87 -24.01
CA GLU A 38 10.10 11.12 -23.99
C GLU A 38 10.79 10.30 -22.89
N LEU A 39 10.11 10.11 -21.74
CA LEU A 39 10.60 9.28 -20.64
C LEU A 39 10.22 7.81 -20.87
N SER A 40 9.02 7.56 -21.38
CA SER A 40 8.46 6.23 -21.58
C SER A 40 7.79 6.09 -22.97
N PRO A 41 8.56 5.78 -24.02
CA PRO A 41 8.02 5.71 -25.39
C PRO A 41 6.89 4.69 -25.54
N ASN A 42 6.98 3.56 -24.85
CA ASN A 42 5.99 2.48 -24.88
C ASN A 42 4.97 2.53 -23.73
N GLY A 43 5.05 3.52 -22.84
CA GLY A 43 4.19 3.62 -21.66
C GLY A 43 4.56 2.65 -20.53
N ALA A 44 5.72 1.99 -20.58
CA ALA A 44 6.24 1.16 -19.50
C ALA A 44 7.03 1.97 -18.47
N ASP A 45 7.25 1.39 -17.28
CA ASP A 45 8.12 1.98 -16.27
C ASP A 45 9.52 2.30 -16.84
N ALA A 46 10.03 3.50 -16.57
CA ALA A 46 11.34 3.96 -17.01
C ALA A 46 12.25 4.27 -15.81
N CYS A 47 13.54 3.98 -15.96
CA CYS A 47 14.54 4.20 -14.91
C CYS A 47 15.75 4.94 -15.47
N PHE A 48 16.21 5.93 -14.73
CA PHE A 48 17.42 6.70 -15.00
C PHE A 48 18.24 6.77 -13.73
N GLY A 49 19.55 6.58 -13.81
CA GLY A 49 20.38 6.58 -12.62
C GLY A 49 21.81 7.02 -12.85
N ARG A 50 22.48 7.34 -11.75
CA ARG A 50 23.92 7.53 -11.70
C ARG A 50 24.46 7.15 -10.32
N VAL A 51 25.63 6.51 -10.34
CA VAL A 51 26.42 6.18 -9.15
C VAL A 51 27.77 6.85 -9.29
N TYR A 52 28.15 7.61 -8.27
CA TYR A 52 29.43 8.31 -8.20
C TYR A 52 30.40 7.49 -7.34
N ASP A 53 31.60 7.27 -7.87
CA ASP A 53 32.65 6.56 -7.15
C ASP A 53 33.36 7.46 -6.13
N ALA A 54 34.24 6.86 -5.33
CA ALA A 54 35.00 7.58 -4.32
C ALA A 54 35.95 8.64 -4.91
N ALA A 55 36.43 8.46 -6.15
CA ALA A 55 37.34 9.40 -6.80
C ALA A 55 36.59 10.68 -7.22
N HIS A 56 35.41 10.53 -7.83
CA HIS A 56 34.49 11.63 -8.15
C HIS A 56 34.11 12.39 -6.89
N LEU A 57 33.64 11.67 -5.86
CA LEU A 57 33.23 12.26 -4.59
C LEU A 57 34.38 12.96 -3.85
N LYS A 58 35.63 12.54 -4.06
CA LYS A 58 36.79 13.25 -3.52
C LYS A 58 37.09 14.55 -4.30
N ALA A 59 36.89 14.55 -5.62
CA ALA A 59 37.04 15.73 -6.46
C ALA A 59 35.90 16.76 -6.27
N HIS A 60 34.74 16.29 -5.80
CA HIS A 60 33.53 17.08 -5.56
C HIS A 60 33.17 17.09 -4.06
N PRO A 61 33.88 17.88 -3.23
CA PRO A 61 33.71 17.84 -1.77
C PRO A 61 32.37 18.41 -1.31
N LYS A 62 31.70 19.24 -2.12
CA LYS A 62 30.38 19.80 -1.79
C LYS A 62 29.22 18.97 -2.36
N GLN A 63 29.50 17.90 -3.13
CA GLN A 63 28.49 16.94 -3.57
C GLN A 63 28.29 15.89 -2.48
N LYS A 64 27.13 15.84 -1.84
CA LYS A 64 26.83 14.80 -0.85
C LYS A 64 26.25 13.57 -1.52
N VAL A 65 25.45 13.72 -2.57
CA VAL A 65 24.78 12.63 -3.28
C VAL A 65 25.82 11.72 -3.94
N ALA A 66 25.89 10.48 -3.47
CA ALA A 66 26.73 9.42 -4.04
C ALA A 66 25.98 8.58 -5.07
N ARG A 67 24.65 8.51 -4.95
CA ARG A 67 23.77 7.72 -5.82
C ARG A 67 22.48 8.49 -6.03
N ILE A 68 22.01 8.55 -7.27
CA ILE A 68 20.76 9.21 -7.62
C ILE A 68 20.04 8.38 -8.68
N PHE A 69 18.74 8.17 -8.47
CA PHE A 69 17.88 7.41 -9.36
C PHE A 69 16.54 8.13 -9.50
N PHE A 70 16.12 8.32 -10.74
CA PHE A 70 14.79 8.81 -11.08
C PHE A 70 14.01 7.70 -11.78
N TYR A 71 12.80 7.46 -11.30
CA TYR A 71 11.91 6.43 -11.79
C TYR A 71 10.58 7.07 -12.20
N TYR A 72 10.16 6.79 -13.43
CA TYR A 72 8.89 7.26 -13.99
C TYR A 72 8.00 6.06 -14.25
N GLY A 73 6.89 5.94 -13.54
CA GLY A 73 6.01 4.78 -13.62
C GLY A 73 5.20 4.52 -12.37
N HIS A 74 4.78 3.27 -12.20
CA HIS A 74 3.96 2.82 -11.08
C HIS A 74 4.79 2.75 -9.79
N ASP A 75 4.19 3.12 -8.66
CA ASP A 75 4.87 3.31 -7.37
C ASP A 75 5.93 2.23 -7.04
N PRO A 76 7.23 2.59 -7.01
CA PRO A 76 8.31 1.68 -6.66
C PRO A 76 8.57 1.59 -5.15
N VAL A 77 7.88 2.39 -4.34
CA VAL A 77 8.10 2.57 -2.89
C VAL A 77 7.06 1.84 -2.06
N SER A 78 5.76 2.07 -2.33
CA SER A 78 4.71 1.31 -1.66
C SER A 78 4.93 -0.14 -1.97
N ARG A 79 5.28 -0.92 -0.94
CA ARG A 79 5.68 -2.33 -1.03
C ARG A 79 4.65 -3.14 -1.84
N PRO A 80 4.82 -3.33 -3.16
CA PRO A 80 3.83 -4.04 -3.98
C PRO A 80 3.88 -5.55 -3.68
N ASN A 81 4.97 -5.97 -3.04
CA ASN A 81 5.25 -7.33 -2.66
C ASN A 81 4.51 -7.75 -1.41
N GLU A 82 4.04 -6.85 -0.53
CA GLU A 82 3.48 -7.25 0.76
C GLU A 82 1.95 -7.24 0.74
N GLU A 83 1.31 -6.09 0.57
CA GLU A 83 -0.15 -5.98 0.46
C GLU A 83 -0.51 -4.89 -0.57
N PRO A 84 -0.31 -5.13 -1.88
CA PRO A 84 -0.66 -4.17 -2.90
C PRO A 84 -2.17 -3.97 -2.84
N THR A 85 -2.63 -2.74 -2.59
CA THR A 85 -4.01 -2.41 -2.88
C THR A 85 -4.24 -2.59 -4.38
N ALA A 86 -5.37 -3.18 -4.78
CA ALA A 86 -5.72 -3.18 -6.18
C ALA A 86 -5.86 -1.71 -6.63
N ASN A 87 -5.12 -1.30 -7.66
CA ASN A 87 -5.01 0.10 -8.09
C ASN A 87 -4.32 1.02 -7.06
N ALA A 88 -3.32 0.50 -6.32
CA ALA A 88 -2.42 1.27 -5.45
C ALA A 88 -1.59 2.36 -6.14
N ASP A 89 -1.92 2.71 -7.39
CA ASP A 89 -1.21 3.78 -8.08
C ASP A 89 -1.34 5.03 -7.23
N THR A 90 -0.23 5.41 -6.60
CA THR A 90 -0.09 6.73 -6.05
C THR A 90 -0.43 7.70 -7.17
N SER A 91 -1.06 8.81 -6.82
CA SER A 91 -1.28 9.86 -7.82
C SER A 91 0.04 10.32 -8.46
N TYR A 92 1.19 10.09 -7.82
CA TYR A 92 2.52 10.35 -8.36
C TYR A 92 2.88 9.39 -9.50
N ASN A 93 3.58 9.93 -10.50
CA ASN A 93 4.13 9.18 -11.62
C ASN A 93 5.65 9.32 -11.74
N GLY A 94 6.29 10.15 -10.90
CA GLY A 94 7.72 10.35 -10.83
C GLY A 94 8.26 10.22 -9.42
N PHE A 95 9.38 9.51 -9.28
CA PHE A 95 9.98 9.17 -8.00
C PHE A 95 11.48 9.40 -8.07
N LEU A 96 12.02 10.12 -7.08
CA LEU A 96 13.43 10.37 -6.92
C LEU A 96 13.94 9.64 -5.70
N SER A 97 15.06 8.94 -5.84
CA SER A 97 15.84 8.43 -4.72
C SER A 97 17.26 8.97 -4.77
N THR A 98 17.78 9.39 -3.61
CA THR A 98 19.20 9.70 -3.46
C THR A 98 19.79 8.96 -2.27
N THR A 99 21.08 8.61 -2.37
CA THR A 99 21.87 8.14 -1.23
C THR A 99 23.07 9.05 -1.09
N VAL A 100 23.15 9.78 0.02
CA VAL A 100 24.33 10.60 0.32
C VAL A 100 25.51 9.75 0.79
N ARG A 101 26.72 10.25 0.62
CA ARG A 101 27.95 9.57 1.04
C ARG A 101 27.89 9.19 2.52
N GLY A 102 28.16 7.92 2.83
CA GLY A 102 28.12 7.38 4.19
C GLY A 102 26.73 7.02 4.73
N ALA A 103 25.64 7.30 4.00
CA ALA A 103 24.30 6.85 4.38
C ALA A 103 24.14 5.33 4.18
N LYS A 104 23.36 4.70 5.06
CA LYS A 104 23.07 3.26 5.02
C LYS A 104 21.91 2.91 4.08
N ALA A 105 20.95 3.82 3.95
CA ALA A 105 19.76 3.68 3.13
C ALA A 105 19.57 4.93 2.25
N PRO A 106 18.86 4.82 1.12
CA PRO A 106 18.41 5.97 0.35
C PRO A 106 17.30 6.74 1.08
N GLU A 107 17.15 8.01 0.72
CA GLU A 107 15.93 8.80 0.93
C GLU A 107 15.16 8.90 -0.39
N TRP A 108 13.87 9.24 -0.32
CA TRP A 108 13.02 9.33 -1.51
C TRP A 108 11.97 10.43 -1.44
N ALA A 109 11.54 10.88 -2.61
CA ALA A 109 10.45 11.82 -2.79
C ALA A 109 9.65 11.44 -4.05
N GLY A 110 8.33 11.64 -4.02
CA GLY A 110 7.42 11.41 -5.14
C GLY A 110 6.81 12.71 -5.64
N GLY A 111 6.38 12.74 -6.90
CA GLY A 111 5.75 13.91 -7.49
C GLY A 111 4.98 13.62 -8.78
N TRP A 112 4.23 14.63 -9.23
CA TRP A 112 3.50 14.66 -10.49
C TRP A 112 4.33 15.31 -11.57
N CYS A 113 4.84 14.51 -12.50
CA CYS A 113 5.58 14.96 -13.66
C CYS A 113 4.65 15.09 -14.86
N ASN A 114 4.59 16.30 -15.42
CA ASN A 114 3.85 16.62 -16.64
C ASN A 114 4.62 17.66 -17.46
N HIS A 115 4.24 17.84 -18.72
CA HIS A 115 4.65 19.02 -19.48
C HIS A 115 4.05 20.29 -18.85
N GLU A 116 4.81 21.37 -18.78
CA GLU A 116 4.30 22.67 -18.29
C GLU A 116 3.23 23.27 -19.23
N SER A 117 3.24 22.91 -20.51
CA SER A 117 2.24 23.40 -21.47
C SER A 117 0.84 22.89 -21.14
N GLU A 118 -0.18 23.73 -21.31
CA GLU A 118 -1.58 23.32 -21.18
C GLU A 118 -2.01 22.22 -22.16
N ASP A 119 -1.31 22.07 -23.30
CA ASP A 119 -1.57 21.00 -24.26
C ASP A 119 -1.07 19.62 -23.80
N GLY A 120 -0.28 19.57 -22.72
CA GLY A 120 0.25 18.35 -22.11
C GLY A 120 1.25 17.56 -22.97
N THR A 121 1.75 18.15 -24.06
CA THR A 121 2.57 17.48 -25.08
C THR A 121 3.80 18.29 -25.52
N SER A 122 3.97 19.51 -25.01
CA SER A 122 5.06 20.39 -25.41
C SER A 122 5.71 21.12 -24.23
N GLY A 123 6.93 21.63 -24.41
CA GLY A 123 7.64 22.36 -23.35
C GLY A 123 8.34 21.46 -22.31
N PRO A 124 8.99 22.06 -21.30
CA PRO A 124 9.77 21.34 -20.30
C PRO A 124 8.87 20.45 -19.43
N ILE A 125 9.42 19.33 -18.99
CA ILE A 125 8.74 18.45 -18.03
C ILE A 125 9.07 18.98 -16.64
N ARG A 126 8.04 19.26 -15.85
CA ARG A 126 8.19 19.67 -14.45
C ARG A 126 7.49 18.69 -13.54
N CYS A 127 8.17 18.32 -12.47
CA CYS A 127 7.67 17.44 -11.44
C CYS A 127 7.33 18.26 -10.20
N GLY A 128 6.04 18.42 -9.93
CA GLY A 128 5.55 19.07 -8.71
C GLY A 128 5.36 18.07 -7.56
N MET A 129 5.40 18.55 -6.33
CA MET A 129 5.08 17.82 -5.11
C MET A 129 3.95 18.53 -4.36
N ASP A 130 3.49 17.92 -3.27
CA ASP A 130 2.56 18.58 -2.36
C ASP A 130 3.09 19.92 -1.85
N CYS A 131 2.15 20.82 -1.52
CA CYS A 131 2.41 22.18 -1.06
C CYS A 131 3.20 23.03 -2.09
N ASP A 132 2.93 22.83 -3.39
CA ASP A 132 3.53 23.56 -4.52
C ASP A 132 5.07 23.48 -4.57
N ARG A 133 5.66 22.47 -3.92
CA ARG A 133 7.10 22.23 -3.97
C ARG A 133 7.49 21.63 -5.32
N THR A 134 8.73 21.83 -5.72
CA THR A 134 9.29 21.25 -6.94
C THR A 134 10.14 20.03 -6.58
N LEU A 135 9.85 18.89 -7.19
CA LEU A 135 10.71 17.71 -7.13
C LEU A 135 11.94 17.93 -8.02
N ALA A 136 11.71 18.22 -9.29
CA ALA A 136 12.74 18.54 -10.28
C ALA A 136 12.12 19.04 -11.61
N SER A 137 12.96 19.64 -12.43
CA SER A 137 12.75 19.84 -13.88
C SER A 137 13.50 18.76 -14.65
N LEU A 138 12.86 18.23 -15.70
CA LEU A 138 13.34 17.08 -16.46
C LEU A 138 13.50 17.41 -17.94
N LYS A 139 14.61 16.93 -18.52
CA LYS A 139 14.85 17.00 -19.97
C LYS A 139 15.61 15.78 -20.45
N VAL A 140 15.11 15.11 -21.48
CA VAL A 140 15.83 14.00 -22.14
C VAL A 140 16.72 14.57 -23.24
N ASP A 141 17.99 14.15 -23.26
CA ASP A 141 18.92 14.51 -24.34
C ASP A 141 18.81 13.57 -25.55
N ASP A 142 19.48 13.91 -26.66
CA ASP A 142 19.45 13.12 -27.90
C ASP A 142 19.99 11.68 -27.75
N LYS A 143 20.66 11.38 -26.63
CA LYS A 143 21.19 10.05 -26.29
C LYS A 143 20.26 9.28 -25.33
N GLY A 144 19.08 9.81 -25.05
CA GLY A 144 18.12 9.22 -24.12
C GLY A 144 18.54 9.34 -22.64
N ARG A 145 19.47 10.23 -22.31
CA ARG A 145 19.86 10.49 -20.92
C ARG A 145 18.99 11.58 -20.33
N LEU A 146 18.64 11.42 -19.06
CA LEU A 146 17.80 12.37 -18.35
C LEU A 146 18.66 13.42 -17.67
N LEU A 147 18.50 14.69 -18.03
CA LEU A 147 18.94 15.81 -17.23
C LEU A 147 17.87 16.12 -16.19
N LEU A 148 18.24 16.04 -14.92
CA LEU A 148 17.44 16.38 -13.75
C LEU A 148 18.04 17.65 -13.12
N SER A 149 17.29 18.74 -13.11
CA SER A 149 17.70 20.05 -12.58
C SER A 149 16.65 20.62 -11.64
N ASP A 150 16.93 21.78 -11.04
CA ASP A 150 16.08 22.44 -10.05
C ASP A 150 15.79 21.55 -8.83
N LEU A 151 16.72 20.67 -8.48
CA LEU A 151 16.61 19.86 -7.28
C LEU A 151 16.92 20.74 -6.06
N SER A 152 15.93 20.92 -5.19
CA SER A 152 16.15 21.66 -3.96
C SER A 152 17.08 20.92 -3.01
N SER A 153 17.98 21.65 -2.33
CA SER A 153 18.82 21.07 -1.29
C SER A 153 18.03 20.53 -0.10
N ASP A 154 16.82 21.01 0.11
CA ASP A 154 15.93 20.61 1.21
C ASP A 154 14.81 19.65 0.79
N ILE A 155 14.97 18.95 -0.34
CA ILE A 155 13.94 18.09 -0.93
C ILE A 155 13.28 17.10 0.05
N TYR A 156 14.00 16.64 1.08
CA TYR A 156 13.51 15.72 2.10
C TYR A 156 13.14 16.37 3.44
N LEU A 157 13.29 17.69 3.54
CA LEU A 157 13.03 18.44 4.77
C LEU A 157 11.66 19.13 4.70
N ASP A 158 11.13 19.49 5.87
CA ASP A 158 9.92 20.30 5.97
C ASP A 158 10.15 21.72 5.41
N PRO A 159 9.12 22.38 4.85
CA PRO A 159 9.24 23.70 4.21
C PRO A 159 9.93 24.80 5.04
N ASP A 160 9.88 24.71 6.38
CA ASP A 160 10.44 25.72 7.30
C ASP A 160 11.72 25.26 8.02
N SER A 161 12.36 24.20 7.51
CA SER A 161 13.45 23.52 8.21
C SER A 161 14.69 24.38 8.45
N GLU A 162 15.00 25.33 7.56
CA GLU A 162 16.15 26.22 7.76
C GLU A 162 15.98 27.13 8.99
N GLU A 163 14.76 27.64 9.20
CA GLU A 163 14.40 28.48 10.34
C GLU A 163 14.33 27.65 11.64
N GLN A 164 13.78 26.44 11.58
CA GLN A 164 13.52 25.60 12.76
C GLN A 164 14.75 24.85 13.28
N LEU A 165 15.58 24.31 12.38
CA LEU A 165 16.71 23.44 12.76
C LEU A 165 17.97 24.25 13.12
N GLY A 166 18.04 25.51 12.66
CA GLY A 166 19.24 26.32 12.69
C GLY A 166 20.29 25.85 11.67
N LYS A 167 21.18 26.77 11.27
CA LYS A 167 22.09 26.61 10.13
C LYS A 167 22.96 25.34 10.15
N ALA A 168 23.46 24.93 11.31
CA ALA A 168 24.36 23.77 11.39
C ALA A 168 23.63 22.45 11.11
N GLU A 169 22.42 22.31 11.66
CA GLU A 169 21.62 21.10 11.51
C GLU A 169 20.96 21.04 10.13
N TYR A 170 20.47 22.17 9.61
CA TYR A 170 20.03 22.28 8.22
C TYR A 170 21.13 21.84 7.26
N ASN A 171 22.35 22.40 7.38
CA ASN A 171 23.48 22.02 6.54
C ASN A 171 23.92 20.57 6.71
N ARG A 172 23.58 19.90 7.83
CA ARG A 172 23.85 18.47 8.01
C ARG A 172 22.90 17.64 7.17
N GLN A 173 21.60 17.96 7.21
CA GLN A 173 20.53 17.17 6.58
C GLN A 173 20.32 17.52 5.09
N ALA A 174 20.40 18.79 4.71
CA ALA A 174 20.23 19.23 3.33
C ALA A 174 21.27 18.60 2.39
N LEU A 175 20.90 18.43 1.12
CA LEU A 175 21.84 18.06 0.07
C LEU A 175 22.93 19.13 -0.08
N GLY A 176 24.05 18.73 -0.65
CA GLY A 176 25.20 19.59 -0.88
C GLY A 176 24.96 20.60 -1.99
N SER A 177 25.73 21.69 -2.00
CA SER A 177 25.57 22.76 -2.99
C SER A 177 25.97 22.37 -4.42
N GLU A 178 26.52 21.17 -4.61
CA GLU A 178 26.81 20.58 -5.93
C GLU A 178 25.82 19.46 -6.29
N ASP A 179 24.79 19.21 -5.47
CA ASP A 179 23.78 18.18 -5.69
C ASP A 179 22.59 18.70 -6.51
N ASP A 180 22.86 19.22 -7.71
CA ASP A 180 21.85 19.61 -8.71
C ASP A 180 22.43 19.42 -10.14
N ASN A 181 21.58 19.52 -11.17
CA ASN A 181 21.94 19.36 -12.58
C ASN A 181 22.55 17.98 -12.90
N PHE A 182 21.93 16.95 -12.37
CA PHE A 182 22.35 15.57 -12.57
C PHE A 182 22.03 15.11 -13.99
N ARG A 183 23.02 14.53 -14.65
CA ARG A 183 22.80 13.77 -15.89
C ARG A 183 22.69 12.29 -15.55
N LEU A 184 21.54 11.69 -15.75
CA LEU A 184 21.25 10.30 -15.41
C LEU A 184 21.22 9.44 -16.67
N ASP A 185 21.82 8.27 -16.60
CA ASP A 185 21.90 7.33 -17.71
C ASP A 185 20.68 6.39 -17.66
N PRO A 186 20.07 6.03 -18.81
CA PRO A 186 18.92 5.12 -18.82
C PRO A 186 19.34 3.72 -18.34
N MET A 187 18.48 3.08 -17.55
CA MET A 187 18.71 1.78 -16.92
C MET A 187 17.46 0.90 -16.99
N PRO A 188 17.59 -0.43 -16.81
CA PRO A 188 16.42 -1.29 -16.63
C PRO A 188 15.55 -0.83 -15.45
N ALA A 189 14.22 -0.87 -15.60
CA ALA A 189 13.27 -0.50 -14.54
C ALA A 189 13.54 -1.24 -13.21
N ALA A 190 13.95 -2.51 -13.30
CA ALA A 190 14.33 -3.33 -12.15
C ALA A 190 15.48 -2.73 -11.31
N THR A 191 16.38 -1.95 -11.92
CA THR A 191 17.48 -1.29 -11.21
C THR A 191 16.96 -0.22 -10.25
N CYS A 192 16.03 0.63 -10.69
CA CYS A 192 15.40 1.61 -9.80
C CYS A 192 14.58 0.89 -8.72
N LYS A 193 13.76 -0.11 -9.07
CA LYS A 193 13.00 -0.91 -8.08
C LYS A 193 13.90 -1.51 -7.01
N ALA A 194 15.08 -2.03 -7.39
CA ALA A 194 16.08 -2.52 -6.45
C ALA A 194 16.69 -1.42 -5.57
N GLU A 195 16.81 -0.19 -6.09
CA GLU A 195 17.30 0.93 -5.30
C GLU A 195 16.25 1.42 -4.28
N PHE A 196 15.00 1.61 -4.70
CA PHE A 196 13.91 1.96 -3.77
C PHE A 196 13.69 0.88 -2.71
N ALA A 197 13.88 -0.41 -3.04
CA ALA A 197 13.81 -1.50 -2.07
C ALA A 197 14.89 -1.43 -0.96
N ARG A 198 15.94 -0.60 -1.10
CA ARG A 198 16.94 -0.38 -0.04
C ARG A 198 16.48 0.60 1.04
N ILE A 199 15.40 1.35 0.81
CA ILE A 199 14.84 2.32 1.78
C ILE A 199 14.34 1.58 3.02
N ASP A 200 13.58 0.52 2.80
CA ASP A 200 13.02 -0.31 3.87
C ASP A 200 13.08 -1.79 3.45
N PRO A 201 14.26 -2.43 3.57
CA PRO A 201 14.50 -3.78 3.05
C PRO A 201 13.63 -4.81 3.75
N ILE A 202 13.07 -5.72 2.96
CA ILE A 202 12.29 -6.85 3.48
C ILE A 202 13.18 -7.71 4.36
N ASP A 203 12.75 -8.00 5.58
CA ASP A 203 13.37 -9.03 6.41
C ASP A 203 12.97 -10.42 5.86
N PRO A 204 13.90 -11.17 5.25
CA PRO A 204 13.59 -12.49 4.68
C PRO A 204 13.14 -13.49 5.75
N ALA A 205 13.46 -13.27 7.03
CA ALA A 205 13.00 -14.13 8.12
C ALA A 205 11.48 -14.08 8.34
N LEU A 206 10.81 -13.03 7.86
CA LEU A 206 9.36 -12.88 7.96
C LEU A 206 8.59 -13.76 6.97
N GLY A 207 9.26 -14.30 5.95
CA GLY A 207 8.66 -15.12 4.90
C GLY A 207 7.65 -14.37 4.04
N ASP A 208 6.76 -15.13 3.40
CA ASP A 208 5.78 -14.57 2.49
C ASP A 208 4.78 -13.63 3.20
N PRO A 209 4.25 -12.62 2.50
CA PRO A 209 3.17 -11.75 2.96
C PRO A 209 1.88 -12.47 3.34
N LEU A 210 1.02 -11.82 4.13
CA LEU A 210 -0.21 -12.44 4.63
C LEU A 210 -1.16 -12.80 3.50
N ARG A 211 -1.36 -11.95 2.48
CA ARG A 211 -2.20 -12.30 1.31
C ARG A 211 -1.72 -13.51 0.51
N VAL A 212 -0.42 -13.82 0.55
CA VAL A 212 0.13 -14.99 -0.14
C VAL A 212 -0.11 -16.23 0.70
N ARG A 213 0.12 -16.11 2.02
CA ARG A 213 -0.05 -17.18 3.01
C ARG A 213 -1.51 -17.57 3.25
N LEU A 214 -2.42 -16.61 3.17
CA LEU A 214 -3.85 -16.76 3.41
C LEU A 214 -4.62 -16.62 2.10
N LYS A 215 -5.69 -17.40 1.92
CA LYS A 215 -6.49 -17.40 0.68
C LYS A 215 -7.92 -16.93 0.94
N PRO A 216 -8.55 -16.25 -0.03
CA PRO A 216 -9.90 -15.69 0.14
C PRO A 216 -10.97 -16.74 0.48
N ASP A 217 -10.78 -17.97 0.01
CA ASP A 217 -11.71 -19.09 0.10
C ASP A 217 -11.30 -20.15 1.13
N GLN A 218 -10.23 -19.91 1.92
CA GLN A 218 -9.72 -20.88 2.89
C GLN A 218 -9.84 -20.37 4.33
N PRO A 219 -10.21 -21.24 5.28
CA PRO A 219 -10.23 -20.88 6.68
C PRO A 219 -8.81 -20.85 7.25
N PHE A 220 -8.56 -19.99 8.23
CA PHE A 220 -7.31 -19.98 8.99
C PHE A 220 -7.55 -19.77 10.48
N CYS A 221 -6.60 -20.19 11.32
CA CYS A 221 -6.66 -20.06 12.76
C CYS A 221 -5.24 -19.78 13.27
N TYR A 222 -5.08 -18.66 13.95
CA TYR A 222 -3.86 -18.27 14.63
C TYR A 222 -4.20 -17.96 16.09
N GLY A 223 -3.33 -18.33 17.01
CA GLY A 223 -3.63 -18.09 18.41
C GLY A 223 -2.43 -18.17 19.33
N ARG A 224 -2.70 -17.86 20.59
CA ARG A 224 -1.77 -18.08 21.68
C ARG A 224 -2.52 -18.36 22.97
N ASP A 225 -1.98 -19.31 23.73
CA ASP A 225 -2.39 -19.62 25.09
C ASP A 225 -1.26 -19.27 26.05
N TYR A 226 -1.62 -18.68 27.19
CA TYR A 226 -0.70 -18.34 28.24
C TYR A 226 -0.94 -19.24 29.44
N ASP A 227 0.08 -20.02 29.79
CA ASP A 227 0.01 -20.96 30.90
C ASP A 227 0.05 -20.25 32.27
N THR A 228 -0.20 -21.02 33.33
CA THR A 228 -0.21 -20.50 34.69
C THR A 228 1.12 -19.90 35.11
N ALA A 229 2.25 -20.44 34.62
CA ALA A 229 3.58 -19.94 34.95
C ALA A 229 3.79 -18.54 34.37
N HIS A 230 3.44 -18.35 33.08
CA HIS A 230 3.50 -17.07 32.39
C HIS A 230 2.58 -16.04 33.05
N MET A 231 1.33 -16.41 33.33
CA MET A 231 0.37 -15.50 33.96
C MET A 231 0.78 -15.10 35.39
N SER A 232 1.54 -15.96 36.08
CA SER A 232 2.09 -15.64 37.40
C SER A 232 3.26 -14.66 37.33
N SER A 233 4.10 -14.74 36.30
CA SER A 233 5.23 -13.82 36.10
C SER A 233 4.82 -12.49 35.45
N HIS A 234 3.63 -12.39 34.85
CA HIS A 234 3.11 -11.20 34.18
C HIS A 234 1.79 -10.74 34.84
N PRO A 235 1.85 -10.18 36.07
CA PRO A 235 0.64 -9.87 36.84
C PRO A 235 -0.25 -8.79 36.23
N ASN A 236 0.24 -8.01 35.26
CA ASN A 236 -0.54 -7.00 34.54
C ASN A 236 -1.21 -7.53 33.28
N GLN A 237 -0.83 -8.72 32.80
CA GLN A 237 -1.46 -9.36 31.68
C GLN A 237 -2.89 -9.76 32.03
N LEU A 238 -3.82 -9.45 31.14
CA LEU A 238 -5.24 -9.76 31.29
C LEU A 238 -5.67 -10.88 30.35
N THR A 239 -5.09 -10.95 29.16
CA THR A 239 -5.37 -12.00 28.17
C THR A 239 -4.78 -13.35 28.59
N GLN A 240 -5.63 -14.36 28.72
CA GLN A 240 -5.23 -15.75 28.96
C GLN A 240 -5.12 -16.54 27.65
N SER A 241 -6.03 -16.30 26.73
CA SER A 241 -5.97 -16.84 25.37
C SER A 241 -6.50 -15.84 24.36
N ILE A 242 -5.94 -15.90 23.16
CA ILE A 242 -6.37 -15.08 22.03
C ILE A 242 -6.34 -15.91 20.75
N ARG A 243 -7.33 -15.68 19.87
CA ARG A 243 -7.43 -16.29 18.54
C ARG A 243 -7.75 -15.22 17.51
N VAL A 244 -7.15 -15.34 16.34
CA VAL A 244 -7.52 -14.65 15.11
C VAL A 244 -7.88 -15.72 14.10
N PHE A 245 -9.08 -15.68 13.55
CA PHE A 245 -9.56 -16.74 12.68
C PHE A 245 -10.52 -16.27 11.61
N ARG A 246 -10.66 -17.14 10.63
CA ARG A 246 -11.67 -17.06 9.57
C ARG A 246 -12.29 -18.44 9.42
N GLY A 247 -13.56 -18.55 9.78
CA GLY A 247 -14.36 -19.76 9.68
C GLY A 247 -15.45 -19.66 8.62
N PRO A 248 -16.45 -20.55 8.64
CA PRO A 248 -17.53 -20.56 7.65
C PRO A 248 -18.33 -19.26 7.56
N VAL A 249 -18.51 -18.55 8.67
CA VAL A 249 -19.27 -17.29 8.73
C VAL A 249 -18.52 -16.17 7.99
N GLU A 250 -17.24 -15.99 8.30
CA GLU A 250 -16.41 -14.96 7.68
C GLU A 250 -16.16 -15.25 6.19
N LEU A 251 -16.00 -16.53 5.83
CA LEU A 251 -15.90 -16.96 4.43
C LEU A 251 -17.18 -16.64 3.66
N ALA A 252 -18.36 -16.91 4.23
CA ALA A 252 -19.64 -16.59 3.60
C ALA A 252 -19.86 -15.08 3.45
N SER A 253 -19.47 -14.28 4.46
CA SER A 253 -19.53 -12.82 4.41
C SER A 253 -18.71 -12.26 3.26
N PHE A 254 -17.44 -12.69 3.13
CA PHE A 254 -16.59 -12.29 2.01
C PHE A 254 -17.13 -12.78 0.67
N ALA A 255 -17.62 -14.01 0.57
CA ALA A 255 -18.20 -14.53 -0.69
C ALA A 255 -19.43 -13.73 -1.15
N SER A 256 -20.14 -13.06 -0.23
CA SER A 256 -21.34 -12.28 -0.56
C SER A 256 -21.06 -10.86 -1.07
N SER A 257 -19.91 -10.26 -0.70
CA SER A 257 -19.65 -8.84 -0.92
C SER A 257 -18.20 -8.44 -1.21
N GLY A 258 -17.26 -9.38 -1.06
CA GLY A 258 -15.84 -9.18 -1.31
C GLY A 258 -15.46 -9.40 -2.78
N ASP A 259 -14.24 -8.99 -3.12
CA ASP A 259 -13.65 -9.19 -4.44
C ASP A 259 -12.34 -9.98 -4.31
N ALA A 260 -12.33 -11.22 -4.82
CA ALA A 260 -11.14 -12.06 -4.79
C ALA A 260 -9.98 -11.49 -5.63
N ALA A 261 -10.27 -10.65 -6.63
CA ALA A 261 -9.24 -9.98 -7.43
C ALA A 261 -8.50 -8.90 -6.62
N ASN A 262 -9.14 -8.34 -5.59
CA ASN A 262 -8.60 -7.28 -4.74
C ASN A 262 -8.18 -7.80 -3.35
N TRP A 263 -7.99 -9.12 -3.20
CA TRP A 263 -7.57 -9.73 -1.94
C TRP A 263 -6.28 -9.07 -1.40
N PRO A 264 -6.22 -8.64 -0.13
CA PRO A 264 -7.13 -8.99 0.98
C PRO A 264 -8.25 -7.97 1.29
N ASP A 265 -8.57 -7.06 0.39
CA ASP A 265 -9.54 -5.99 0.67
C ASP A 265 -10.95 -6.55 0.89
N GLY A 266 -11.55 -6.14 2.02
CA GLY A 266 -12.83 -6.64 2.50
C GLY A 266 -12.74 -7.98 3.22
N ALA A 267 -11.54 -8.50 3.51
CA ALA A 267 -11.38 -9.76 4.21
C ALA A 267 -11.98 -9.69 5.62
N ASP A 268 -13.10 -10.39 5.81
CA ASP A 268 -13.74 -10.55 7.10
C ASP A 268 -12.98 -11.57 7.96
N ILE A 269 -12.78 -11.24 9.25
CA ILE A 269 -12.12 -12.07 10.27
C ILE A 269 -12.84 -11.93 11.62
N ALA A 270 -12.58 -12.89 12.51
CA ALA A 270 -13.00 -12.83 13.90
C ALA A 270 -11.80 -12.94 14.85
N ILE A 271 -11.90 -12.25 15.97
CA ILE A 271 -10.96 -12.33 17.08
C ILE A 271 -11.69 -12.76 18.33
N SER A 272 -11.22 -13.83 18.96
CA SER A 272 -11.73 -14.24 20.26
C SER A 272 -10.69 -14.10 21.35
N VAL A 273 -11.08 -13.55 22.50
CA VAL A 273 -10.23 -13.35 23.67
C VAL A 273 -10.89 -13.94 24.90
N THR A 274 -10.11 -14.67 25.71
CA THR A 274 -10.48 -15.05 27.08
C THR A 274 -9.54 -14.35 28.04
N THR A 275 -10.09 -13.77 29.11
CA THR A 275 -9.31 -13.02 30.09
C THR A 275 -9.18 -13.77 31.41
N ARG A 276 -8.13 -13.50 32.18
CA ARG A 276 -7.93 -14.12 33.51
C ARG A 276 -9.04 -13.84 34.53
N LYS A 277 -9.85 -12.78 34.31
CA LYS A 277 -10.93 -12.37 35.23
C LYS A 277 -12.29 -12.91 34.79
N ASN A 278 -12.40 -13.33 33.53
CA ASN A 278 -13.65 -13.78 32.94
C ASN A 278 -13.34 -14.95 32.01
N GLU A 279 -13.77 -16.15 32.41
CA GLU A 279 -13.67 -17.37 31.61
C GLU A 279 -14.53 -17.30 30.34
N THR A 280 -15.45 -16.33 30.25
CA THR A 280 -16.28 -16.11 29.06
C THR A 280 -15.42 -15.60 27.91
N LYS A 281 -15.43 -16.35 26.81
CA LYS A 281 -14.83 -15.96 25.54
C LYS A 281 -15.59 -14.80 24.90
N VAL A 282 -14.90 -13.72 24.59
CA VAL A 282 -15.43 -12.56 23.88
C VAL A 282 -14.99 -12.69 22.43
N THR A 283 -15.93 -12.61 21.48
CA THR A 283 -15.61 -12.67 20.04
C THR A 283 -16.05 -11.38 19.36
N GLN A 284 -15.17 -10.82 18.54
CA GLN A 284 -15.37 -9.56 17.81
C GLN A 284 -15.02 -9.77 16.34
N THR A 285 -15.69 -9.04 15.47
CA THR A 285 -15.57 -9.19 14.02
C THR A 285 -14.98 -7.93 13.39
N TYR A 286 -14.13 -8.15 12.39
CA TYR A 286 -13.39 -7.09 11.72
C TYR A 286 -13.39 -7.31 10.20
N SER A 287 -13.35 -6.22 9.45
CA SER A 287 -13.13 -6.22 8.00
C SER A 287 -11.75 -5.61 7.74
N CYS A 288 -10.91 -6.35 7.02
CA CYS A 288 -9.53 -5.97 6.73
C CYS A 288 -9.36 -5.39 5.33
N GLN A 289 -8.29 -4.61 5.17
CA GLN A 289 -7.76 -4.16 3.90
C GLN A 289 -6.22 -4.24 3.93
N GLY A 290 -5.63 -4.44 2.76
CA GLY A 290 -4.18 -4.42 2.60
C GLY A 290 -3.64 -3.00 2.81
N GLU A 291 -2.57 -2.87 3.59
CA GLU A 291 -1.90 -1.58 3.80
C GLU A 291 -0.39 -1.82 3.96
N ALA A 292 0.37 -1.56 2.89
CA ALA A 292 1.82 -1.74 2.87
C ALA A 292 2.27 -3.14 3.35
N ASP A 293 2.78 -3.26 4.58
CA ASP A 293 3.31 -4.50 5.18
C ASP A 293 2.32 -5.26 6.07
N GLN A 294 1.10 -4.75 6.19
CA GLN A 294 0.12 -5.15 7.19
C GLN A 294 -1.30 -5.20 6.62
N TRP A 295 -2.21 -5.86 7.33
CA TRP A 295 -3.64 -5.68 7.13
C TRP A 295 -4.14 -4.71 8.19
N ARG A 296 -4.77 -3.62 7.77
CA ARG A 296 -5.55 -2.75 8.67
C ARG A 296 -6.97 -3.30 8.72
N CYS A 297 -7.45 -3.64 9.91
CA CYS A 297 -8.81 -4.17 10.07
C CYS A 297 -9.63 -3.29 11.01
N ALA A 298 -10.77 -2.82 10.51
CA ALA A 298 -11.73 -2.04 11.29
C ALA A 298 -12.83 -2.97 11.82
N ALA A 299 -13.29 -2.71 13.05
CA ALA A 299 -14.44 -3.41 13.62
C ALA A 299 -15.64 -3.27 12.69
N SER A 300 -16.38 -4.37 12.48
CA SER A 300 -17.37 -4.47 11.41
C SER A 300 -18.71 -4.96 11.94
N SER A 301 -19.77 -4.19 11.72
CA SER A 301 -21.14 -4.64 12.05
C SER A 301 -21.71 -5.66 11.07
N LYS A 302 -20.98 -6.03 10.00
CA LYS A 302 -21.44 -7.01 9.00
C LYS A 302 -21.82 -8.36 9.63
N MET A 303 -21.14 -8.74 10.70
CA MET A 303 -21.26 -10.06 11.32
C MET A 303 -21.58 -9.98 12.83
N SER A 304 -21.77 -8.78 13.38
CA SER A 304 -22.04 -8.59 14.81
C SER A 304 -22.80 -7.29 15.06
N ASP A 305 -23.79 -7.33 15.97
CA ASP A 305 -24.51 -6.14 16.40
C ASP A 305 -23.73 -5.43 17.53
N PHE A 306 -23.40 -4.16 17.34
CA PHE A 306 -22.72 -3.34 18.36
C PHE A 306 -23.66 -2.29 18.94
N ALA A 307 -23.65 -2.15 20.27
CA ALA A 307 -24.47 -1.18 20.99
C ALA A 307 -23.83 0.23 21.07
N CYS A 308 -22.69 0.43 20.42
CA CYS A 308 -21.89 1.65 20.48
C CYS A 308 -21.30 2.00 19.10
N ASP A 309 -20.72 3.19 19.00
CA ASP A 309 -19.92 3.58 17.85
C ASP A 309 -18.57 2.84 17.84
N ILE A 310 -18.32 2.08 16.77
CA ILE A 310 -17.10 1.31 16.56
C ILE A 310 -16.15 1.97 15.54
N ALA A 311 -16.49 3.15 15.01
CA ALA A 311 -15.90 3.77 13.82
C ALA A 311 -14.40 4.14 13.92
N GLN A 312 -13.72 3.79 15.02
CA GLN A 312 -12.28 4.02 15.23
C GLN A 312 -11.59 2.81 15.89
N LYS A 313 -12.27 1.66 15.98
CA LYS A 313 -11.74 0.46 16.62
C LYS A 313 -11.02 -0.37 15.57
N GLU A 314 -9.71 -0.16 15.48
CA GLU A 314 -8.85 -0.85 14.51
C GLU A 314 -7.92 -1.86 15.17
N ILE A 315 -7.46 -2.80 14.36
CA ILE A 315 -6.37 -3.72 14.66
C ILE A 315 -5.50 -3.85 13.42
N TYR A 316 -4.28 -4.33 13.64
CA TYR A 316 -3.30 -4.51 12.59
C TYR A 316 -2.78 -5.93 12.65
N LEU A 317 -2.85 -6.64 11.51
CA LEU A 317 -2.24 -7.95 11.35
C LEU A 317 -0.97 -7.80 10.51
N LYS A 318 0.15 -8.33 11.01
CA LYS A 318 1.38 -8.45 10.23
C LYS A 318 1.83 -9.90 10.17
N ARG A 319 2.61 -10.23 9.15
CA ARG A 319 3.38 -11.49 9.18
C ARG A 319 4.43 -11.42 10.30
N GLY A 320 4.59 -12.52 11.01
CA GLY A 320 5.71 -12.74 11.91
C GLY A 320 6.64 -13.82 11.36
N ALA A 321 7.86 -13.87 11.88
CA ALA A 321 8.82 -14.91 11.56
C ALA A 321 8.26 -16.33 11.79
N ASN A 322 8.82 -17.31 11.09
CA ASN A 322 8.45 -18.73 11.23
C ASN A 322 6.95 -19.01 11.00
N GLY A 323 6.31 -18.24 10.12
CA GLY A 323 4.89 -18.42 9.84
C GLY A 323 3.97 -17.97 10.98
N MET A 324 4.44 -17.13 11.91
CA MET A 324 3.58 -16.50 12.91
C MET A 324 2.74 -15.37 12.29
N MET A 325 1.75 -14.90 13.05
CA MET A 325 1.00 -13.67 12.80
C MET A 325 1.16 -12.73 14.00
N MET A 326 1.45 -11.47 13.72
CA MET A 326 1.47 -10.40 14.71
C MET A 326 0.11 -9.73 14.71
N LEU A 327 -0.50 -9.58 15.88
CA LEU A 327 -1.72 -8.81 16.08
C LEU A 327 -1.43 -7.64 17.01
N ALA A 328 -1.79 -6.43 16.62
CA ALA A 328 -1.58 -5.23 17.44
C ALA A 328 -2.72 -4.22 17.30
N ASN A 329 -2.86 -3.35 18.31
CA ASN A 329 -3.53 -2.05 18.17
C ASN A 329 -2.61 -1.00 18.80
N PRO A 330 -1.85 -0.25 17.99
CA PRO A 330 -0.83 0.68 18.49
C PRO A 330 -1.41 1.88 19.22
N ASN A 331 -2.65 2.28 18.91
CA ASN A 331 -3.26 3.50 19.44
C ASN A 331 -3.96 3.28 20.79
N SER A 332 -4.45 2.08 21.08
CA SER A 332 -5.34 1.87 22.24
C SER A 332 -5.23 0.52 22.95
N SER A 333 -4.36 -0.41 22.51
CA SER A 333 -4.39 -1.85 22.90
C SER A 333 -5.64 -2.56 22.38
N LEU A 334 -5.65 -3.90 22.37
CA LEU A 334 -6.85 -4.64 21.94
C LEU A 334 -7.99 -4.47 22.94
N ALA A 335 -9.22 -4.38 22.43
CA ALA A 335 -10.42 -4.45 23.25
C ALA A 335 -10.63 -5.89 23.71
N ILE A 336 -10.08 -6.25 24.87
CA ILE A 336 -10.08 -7.62 25.41
C ILE A 336 -11.36 -8.01 26.18
N VAL A 337 -12.36 -7.14 26.25
CA VAL A 337 -13.60 -7.33 27.05
C VAL A 337 -14.86 -7.25 26.19
N ASP A 338 -15.10 -6.13 25.55
CA ASP A 338 -16.18 -5.90 24.59
C ASP A 338 -15.90 -4.51 23.99
N LEU A 339 -16.09 -4.35 22.68
CA LEU A 339 -15.78 -3.10 21.98
C LEU A 339 -16.57 -1.91 22.52
N CYS A 340 -17.74 -2.17 23.10
CA CYS A 340 -18.66 -1.19 23.65
C CYS A 340 -18.62 -1.07 25.18
N SER A 341 -17.75 -1.83 25.85
CA SER A 341 -17.59 -1.68 27.29
C SER A 341 -16.83 -0.39 27.64
N LYS A 342 -17.28 0.33 28.67
CA LYS A 342 -16.53 1.49 29.23
C LYS A 342 -15.14 1.10 29.76
N ALA A 343 -14.91 -0.19 30.01
CA ALA A 343 -13.59 -0.73 30.36
C ALA A 343 -12.61 -0.78 29.17
N ALA A 344 -13.12 -0.72 27.93
CA ALA A 344 -12.35 -0.64 26.68
C ALA A 344 -11.95 0.80 26.29
N ASP A 345 -12.43 1.82 27.01
CA ASP A 345 -12.10 3.24 26.74
C ASP A 345 -10.80 3.70 27.43
N GLY A 346 -10.20 2.85 28.28
CA GLY A 346 -8.92 3.14 28.91
C GLY A 346 -7.76 2.56 28.12
N ARG A 347 -6.64 3.30 28.00
CA ARG A 347 -5.34 2.70 27.67
C ARG A 347 -5.11 1.56 28.65
N THR A 348 -5.13 0.32 28.18
CA THR A 348 -4.83 -0.78 29.09
C THR A 348 -3.40 -0.54 29.62
N LYS A 349 -3.23 -0.56 30.95
CA LYS A 349 -1.89 -0.67 31.57
C LYS A 349 -1.31 -2.09 31.37
N SER A 350 -1.94 -2.88 30.51
CA SER A 350 -1.60 -4.26 30.24
C SER A 350 -0.46 -4.34 29.25
N ASP A 351 0.30 -5.42 29.36
CA ASP A 351 1.32 -5.83 28.37
C ASP A 351 0.67 -6.31 27.05
N ASP A 352 -0.66 -6.39 27.02
CA ASP A 352 -1.57 -6.85 25.95
C ASP A 352 -1.71 -5.90 24.75
N LYS A 353 -0.58 -5.38 24.23
CA LYS A 353 -0.57 -4.45 23.07
C LYS A 353 -0.25 -5.13 21.76
N VAL A 354 0.57 -6.18 21.82
CA VAL A 354 1.09 -6.90 20.67
C VAL A 354 1.11 -8.38 20.99
N TYR A 355 0.50 -9.18 20.14
CA TYR A 355 0.45 -10.63 20.27
C TYR A 355 1.21 -11.28 19.14
N ARG A 356 2.04 -12.26 19.49
CA ARG A 356 2.63 -13.21 18.54
C ARG A 356 1.73 -14.43 18.56
N LEU A 357 1.12 -14.74 17.41
CA LEU A 357 0.16 -15.80 17.25
C LEU A 357 0.74 -16.91 16.39
N GLU A 358 0.60 -18.13 16.86
CA GLU A 358 1.07 -19.34 16.18
C GLU A 358 -0.06 -19.91 15.32
N PRO A 359 0.26 -20.53 14.17
CA PRO A 359 -0.74 -21.27 13.41
C PRO A 359 -1.30 -22.41 14.24
N MET A 360 -2.63 -22.55 14.23
CA MET A 360 -3.36 -23.55 15.01
C MET A 360 -4.34 -24.30 14.11
N PRO A 361 -4.75 -25.53 14.49
CA PRO A 361 -5.81 -26.22 13.77
C PRO A 361 -7.12 -25.46 13.90
N GLN A 362 -7.99 -25.53 12.88
CA GLN A 362 -9.31 -24.86 12.88
C GLN A 362 -10.14 -25.17 14.13
N SER A 363 -10.03 -26.38 14.67
CA SER A 363 -10.72 -26.79 15.90
C SER A 363 -10.34 -25.97 17.14
N ALA A 364 -9.19 -25.29 17.14
CA ALA A 364 -8.75 -24.42 18.24
C ALA A 364 -9.36 -23.01 18.18
N CYS A 365 -9.94 -22.63 17.03
CA CYS A 365 -10.65 -21.36 16.83
C CYS A 365 -12.15 -21.54 16.62
N ALA A 366 -12.63 -22.79 16.44
CA ALA A 366 -14.05 -23.08 16.34
C ALA A 366 -14.82 -22.45 17.53
N PRO A 367 -15.94 -21.76 17.27
CA PRO A 367 -16.78 -21.15 18.31
C PRO A 367 -17.16 -22.09 19.44
#